data_AF-A0A3D3M381-F1
#
_entry.id   AF-A0A3D3M381-F1
#
_cell.length_a   1.000
_cell.length_b   1.000
_cell.length_c   1.000
_cell.angle_alpha   90.00
_cell.angle_beta   90.00
_cell.angle_gamma   90.00
#
_symmetry.space_group_name_H-M   'P 1'
#
loop_
_entity.id
_entity.type
_entity.pdbx_description
1 polymer ?
#
loop_
_entity_poly.entity_id
_entity_poly.type
_entity_poly.pdbx_seq_one_letter_code
_entity_poly.pdbx_strand_id
1 'polypeptide(L)' 'LGMAVANAAAFVRQHAHGVTQARGGEGAAREFCELILQAQGNLEAANAHYL' A
#
# COMPACT_ATOMS: atom_id res chain seq x y z
N LEU A 1 -6.65 -9.07 7.17
CA LEU A 1 -5.87 -9.05 5.92
C LEU A 1 -4.48 -8.51 6.24
N GLY A 2 -3.42 -9.02 5.61
CA GLY A 2 -2.03 -8.61 5.84
C GLY A 2 -1.30 -8.42 4.52
N MET A 3 -0.51 -7.35 4.41
CA MET A 3 0.26 -6.98 3.22
C MET A 3 1.76 -7.16 3.45
N ALA A 4 2.49 -7.48 2.38
CA ALA A 4 3.96 -7.45 2.36
C ALA A 4 4.47 -6.37 1.40
N VAL A 5 5.73 -5.97 1.56
CA VAL A 5 6.41 -5.05 0.64
C VAL A 5 7.19 -5.82 -0.43
N ALA A 6 7.48 -5.20 -1.57
CA ALA A 6 8.13 -5.86 -2.71
C ALA A 6 9.45 -6.57 -2.34
N ASN A 7 10.24 -5.96 -1.45
CA ASN A 7 11.52 -6.46 -0.96
C ASN A 7 11.42 -7.28 0.34
N ALA A 8 10.23 -7.65 0.79
CA ALA A 8 10.07 -8.54 1.94
C ALA A 8 10.61 -9.95 1.62
N ALA A 9 11.00 -10.69 2.67
CA ALA A 9 11.42 -12.07 2.55
C ALA A 9 10.38 -12.91 1.79
N ALA A 10 10.83 -13.87 0.97
CA ALA A 10 9.95 -14.68 0.13
C ALA A 10 8.85 -15.39 0.94
N PHE A 11 9.21 -15.93 2.11
CA PHE A 11 8.27 -16.54 3.04
C PHE A 11 7.13 -15.58 3.43
N VAL A 12 7.44 -14.31 3.73
CA VAL A 12 6.43 -13.31 4.11
C VAL A 12 5.51 -12.98 2.94
N ARG A 13 6.07 -12.80 1.73
CA ARG A 13 5.28 -12.51 0.51
C ARG A 13 4.31 -13.65 0.16
N GLN A 14 4.72 -14.91 0.34
CA GLN A 14 3.88 -16.08 0.06
C GLN A 14 2.65 -16.19 0.97
N HIS A 15 2.73 -15.65 2.19
CA HIS A 15 1.63 -15.71 3.17
C HIS A 15 0.85 -14.39 3.29
N ALA A 16 1.27 -13.35 2.56
CA ALA A 16 0.55 -12.09 2.49
C ALA A 16 -0.63 -12.19 1.53
N HIS A 17 -1.69 -11.43 1.81
CA HIS A 17 -2.87 -11.37 0.95
C HIS A 17 -2.63 -10.49 -0.28
N GLY A 18 -1.62 -9.62 -0.21
CA GLY A 18 -1.16 -8.78 -1.30
C GLY A 18 0.27 -8.32 -1.02
N VAL A 19 0.95 -7.93 -2.09
CA VAL A 19 2.31 -7.39 -2.05
C VAL A 19 2.30 -6.06 -2.78
N THR A 20 2.83 -5.01 -2.15
CA THR A 20 2.97 -3.71 -2.81
C THR A 20 3.96 -3.79 -3.97
N GLN A 21 3.78 -2.96 -4.98
CA GLN A 21 4.76 -2.84 -6.07
C GLN A 21 6.02 -2.10 -5.60
N ALA A 22 5.83 -1.03 -4.82
CA ALA A 22 6.94 -0.30 -4.24
C ALA A 22 7.65 -1.13 -3.16
N ARG A 23 8.95 -0.85 -2.99
CA ARG A 23 9.78 -1.44 -1.95
C ARG A 23 9.57 -0.72 -0.62
N GLY A 24 9.85 -1.41 0.48
CA GLY A 24 9.87 -0.83 1.81
C GLY A 24 10.88 0.31 1.89
N GLY A 25 10.47 1.46 2.41
CA GLY A 25 11.25 2.71 2.40
C GLY A 25 11.15 3.52 1.12
N GLU A 26 10.57 2.97 0.04
CA GLU A 26 10.46 3.60 -1.28
C GLU A 26 8.98 3.85 -1.66
N GLY A 27 8.12 4.07 -0.67
CA GLY A 27 6.71 4.41 -0.89
C GLY A 27 5.70 3.27 -0.70
N ALA A 28 6.11 2.05 -0.36
CA ALA A 28 5.20 0.93 -0.14
C ALA A 28 4.06 1.21 0.87
N ALA A 29 4.37 1.89 1.97
CA ALA A 29 3.35 2.27 2.95
C ALA A 29 2.34 3.27 2.36
N ARG A 30 2.80 4.22 1.55
CA ARG A 30 1.94 5.19 0.87
C ARG A 30 1.04 4.52 -0.15
N GLU A 31 1.58 3.63 -0.98
CA GLU A 31 0.81 2.80 -1.92
C GLU A 31 -0.33 2.05 -1.20
N PHE A 32 -0.02 1.43 -0.06
CA PHE A 32 -1.04 0.72 0.71
C PHE A 32 -2.09 1.67 1.33
N CYS A 33 -1.68 2.83 1.85
CA CYS A 33 -2.61 3.84 2.36
C CYS A 33 -3.55 4.37 1.26
N GLU A 34 -3.03 4.65 0.06
CA GLU A 34 -3.84 5.10 -1.07
C GLU A 34 -4.84 4.02 -1.50
N LEU A 35 -4.45 2.73 -1.51
CA LEU A 35 -5.36 1.62 -1.78
C LEU A 35 -6.50 1.54 -0.76
N ILE A 36 -6.21 1.73 0.53
CA ILE A 36 -7.25 1.79 1.58
C ILE A 36 -8.19 2.97 1.34
N LEU A 37 -7.63 4.17 1.12
CA LEU A 37 -8.41 5.38 0.88
C LEU A 37 -9.29 5.25 -0.37
N GLN A 38 -8.77 4.64 -1.43
CA GLN A 38 -9.52 4.37 -2.65
C GLN A 38 -10.68 3.41 -2.38
N ALA A 39 -10.44 2.30 -1.69
CA ALA A 39 -11.48 1.34 -1.32
C ALA A 39 -12.58 1.95 -0.44
N GLN A 40 -12.26 3.00 0.32
CA GLN A 40 -13.22 3.75 1.14
C GLN A 40 -13.85 4.95 0.41
N GLY A 41 -13.44 5.28 -0.81
CA GLY A 41 -13.91 6.46 -1.54
C GLY A 41 -13.35 7.80 -1.03
N ASN A 42 -12.27 7.78 -0.24
CA ASN A 42 -11.72 8.95 0.44
C ASN A 42 -10.47 9.53 -0.23
N LEU A 43 -9.92 8.86 -1.24
CA LEU A 43 -8.63 9.24 -1.85
C LEU A 43 -8.65 10.63 -2.50
N GLU A 44 -9.72 10.94 -3.26
CA GLU A 44 -9.86 12.24 -3.93
C GLU A 44 -9.94 13.39 -2.93
N ALA A 45 -10.74 13.24 -1.88
CA ALA A 45 -10.87 14.24 -0.81
C ALA A 45 -9.54 14.49 -0.08
N ALA A 46 -8.75 13.43 0.15
CA ALA A 46 -7.43 13.55 0.74
C ALA A 46 -6.46 14.33 -0.17
N ASN A 47 -6.49 14.08 -1.48
CA ASN A 47 -5.65 14.78 -2.45
C ASN A 47 -6.05 16.25 -2.67
N ALA A 48 -7.35 16.57 -2.58
CA ALA A 48 -7.86 17.92 -2.76
C ALA A 48 -7.31 18.95 -1.77
N HIS A 49 -6.76 18.53 -0.63
CA HIS A 49 -6.13 19.42 0.35
C HIS A 49 -4.77 19.97 -0.11
N TYR A 50 -4.19 19.42 -1.19
CA TYR A 50 -2.89 19.81 -1.72
C TYR A 50 -2.96 20.46 -3.12
N LEU A 51 -4.18 20.62 -3.66
CA LEU A 51 -4.47 21.24 -4.95
C LEU A 51 -5.12 22.61 -4.77
#